data_AF-A0AAU8YBQ7-F1
#
_entry.id   AF-A0AAU8YBQ7-F1
#
_cell.length_a   1.000
_cell.length_b   1.000
_cell.length_c   1.000
_cell.angle_alpha   90.00
_cell.angle_beta   90.00
_cell.angle_gamma   90.00
#
_symmetry.space_group_name_H-M   'P 1'
#
loop_
_entity.id
_entity.type
_entity.pdbx_description
1 polymer ?
#
loop_
_entity_poly.entity_id
_entity_poly.type
_entity_poly.pdbx_seq_one_letter_code
_entity_poly.pdbx_strand_id
1 'polypeptide(L)'
;MESVFKAVCVAALLATGVAHADVGREEGLDEAVRQFAAKVEAEWQQCLKNPNTRTTKDSDLCLLSMVRASNERVEEKYQEKMVTAQHMAEHPDSFATYETVPSLLKDSQALWKQYVKADCDGIYAESAAGTARSGYALFCRYKHALHRLRALDEWL
;
A
#
# COMPACT_ATOMS: atom_id res chain seq x y z
N MET A 1 -16.25 27.01 41.37
CA MET A 1 -15.25 27.17 40.29
C MET A 1 -14.16 26.09 40.29
N GLU A 2 -13.93 25.35 41.38
CA GLU A 2 -12.87 24.32 41.44
C GLU A 2 -13.20 23.00 40.72
N SER A 3 -14.49 22.72 40.46
CA SER A 3 -14.92 21.47 39.80
C SER A 3 -14.79 21.51 38.27
N VAL A 4 -14.72 22.69 37.65
CA VAL A 4 -14.65 22.83 36.18
C VAL A 4 -13.21 22.63 35.67
N PHE A 5 -12.21 23.06 36.44
CA PHE A 5 -10.79 22.91 36.06
C PHE A 5 -10.30 21.45 36.07
N LYS A 6 -10.86 20.58 36.93
CA LYS A 6 -10.49 19.15 36.96
C LYS A 6 -11.02 18.38 35.75
N ALA A 7 -12.14 18.77 35.17
CA ALA A 7 -12.72 18.10 34.01
C ALA A 7 -11.92 18.35 32.71
N VAL A 8 -11.34 19.55 32.57
CA VAL A 8 -10.56 19.94 31.37
C VAL A 8 -9.21 19.20 31.31
N CYS A 9 -8.55 18.97 32.45
CA CYS A 9 -7.28 18.23 32.49
C CYS A 9 -7.43 16.76 32.10
N VAL A 10 -8.55 16.12 32.44
CA VAL A 10 -8.81 14.71 32.09
C VAL A 10 -9.14 14.57 30.60
N ALA A 11 -9.88 15.51 30.03
CA ALA A 11 -10.18 15.51 28.58
C ALA A 11 -8.92 15.73 27.72
N ALA A 12 -8.00 16.60 28.17
CA ALA A 12 -6.71 16.82 27.48
C ALA A 12 -5.81 15.57 27.51
N LEU A 13 -5.76 14.85 28.63
CA LEU A 13 -4.99 13.60 28.77
C LEU A 13 -5.54 12.47 27.89
N LEU A 14 -6.88 12.38 27.77
CA LEU A 14 -7.52 11.42 26.88
C LEU A 14 -7.28 11.75 25.40
N ALA A 15 -7.35 13.03 25.00
CA ALA A 15 -7.06 13.45 23.63
C ALA A 15 -5.60 13.19 23.22
N THR A 16 -4.64 13.37 24.14
CA THR A 16 -3.24 13.02 23.87
C THR A 16 -3.02 11.51 23.79
N GLY A 17 -3.74 10.70 24.57
CA GLY A 17 -3.62 9.24 24.54
C GLY A 17 -4.08 8.61 23.21
N VAL A 18 -5.15 9.15 22.63
CA VAL A 18 -5.66 8.71 21.31
C VAL A 18 -4.66 9.05 20.20
N ALA A 19 -4.11 10.27 20.23
CA ALA A 19 -3.12 10.71 19.23
C ALA A 19 -1.82 9.88 19.24
N HIS A 20 -1.32 9.46 20.41
CA HIS A 20 -0.12 8.60 20.48
C HIS A 20 -0.39 7.16 20.02
N ALA A 21 -1.61 6.65 20.25
CA ALA A 21 -2.00 5.34 19.74
C ALA A 21 -2.14 5.35 18.21
N ASP A 22 -2.66 6.44 17.64
CA ASP A 22 -2.75 6.62 16.19
C ASP A 22 -1.38 6.75 15.53
N VAL A 23 -0.45 7.53 16.09
CA VAL A 23 0.94 7.64 15.59
C VAL A 23 1.66 6.29 15.65
N GLY A 24 1.55 5.55 16.76
CA GLY A 24 2.17 4.23 16.87
C GLY A 24 1.58 3.19 15.91
N ARG A 25 0.29 3.31 15.57
CA ARG A 25 -0.36 2.47 14.54
C ARG A 25 0.17 2.80 13.15
N GLU A 26 0.22 4.08 12.79
CA GLU A 26 0.74 4.54 11.49
C GLU A 26 2.21 4.14 11.30
N GLU A 27 3.05 4.33 12.33
CA GLU A 27 4.45 3.90 12.33
C GLU A 27 4.58 2.37 12.16
N GLY A 28 3.72 1.59 12.82
CA GLY A 28 3.70 0.14 12.70
C GLY A 28 3.29 -0.35 11.30
N LEU A 29 2.31 0.32 10.68
CA LEU A 29 1.85 0.00 9.32
C LEU A 29 2.92 0.35 8.27
N ASP A 30 3.58 1.50 8.40
CA ASP A 30 4.69 1.85 7.52
C ASP A 30 5.87 0.89 7.70
N GLU A 31 6.19 0.48 8.94
CA GLU A 31 7.23 -0.51 9.19
C GLU A 31 6.91 -1.86 8.54
N ALA A 32 5.64 -2.32 8.58
CA ALA A 32 5.25 -3.56 7.91
C ALA A 32 5.44 -3.49 6.38
N VAL A 33 5.09 -2.37 5.75
CA VAL A 33 5.33 -2.13 4.31
C VAL A 33 6.84 -2.07 4.03
N ARG A 34 7.62 -1.44 4.92
CA ARG A 34 9.08 -1.32 4.79
C ARG A 34 9.79 -2.66 4.93
N GLN A 35 9.34 -3.52 5.85
CA GLN A 35 9.85 -4.88 6.00
C GLN A 35 9.51 -5.76 4.79
N PHE A 36 8.28 -5.64 4.28
CA PHE A 36 7.89 -6.31 3.04
C PHE A 36 8.77 -5.86 1.86
N ALA A 37 8.95 -4.54 1.69
CA ALA A 37 9.80 -3.95 0.66
C ALA A 37 11.23 -4.49 0.76
N ALA A 38 11.83 -4.47 1.95
CA ALA A 38 13.18 -4.98 2.18
C ALA A 38 13.32 -6.46 1.80
N LYS A 39 12.31 -7.29 2.09
CA LYS A 39 12.30 -8.71 1.71
C LYS A 39 12.32 -8.89 0.20
N VAL A 40 11.38 -8.27 -0.52
CA VAL A 40 11.26 -8.45 -1.97
C VAL A 40 12.42 -7.80 -2.73
N GLU A 41 12.98 -6.71 -2.20
CA GLU A 41 14.21 -6.11 -2.72
C GLU A 41 15.42 -7.02 -2.51
N ALA A 42 15.54 -7.68 -1.34
CA ALA A 42 16.61 -8.64 -1.10
C ALA A 42 16.54 -9.84 -2.08
N GLU A 43 15.34 -10.37 -2.33
CA GLU A 43 15.11 -11.45 -3.31
C GLU A 43 15.47 -10.99 -4.75
N TRP A 44 15.08 -9.77 -5.12
CA TRP A 44 15.46 -9.17 -6.40
C TRP A 44 16.98 -9.01 -6.52
N GLN A 45 17.65 -8.48 -5.49
CA GLN A 45 19.11 -8.36 -5.46
C GLN A 45 19.82 -9.72 -5.53
N GLN A 46 19.26 -10.74 -4.90
CA GLN A 46 19.78 -12.10 -5.01
C GLN A 46 19.65 -12.65 -6.43
N CYS A 47 18.50 -12.42 -7.09
CA CYS A 47 18.30 -12.81 -8.50
C CYS A 47 19.29 -12.11 -9.44
N LEU A 48 19.57 -10.82 -9.21
CA LEU A 48 20.55 -10.07 -9.99
C LEU A 48 21.99 -10.59 -9.84
N LYS A 49 22.33 -11.17 -8.69
CA LYS A 49 23.65 -11.77 -8.44
C LYS A 49 23.82 -13.16 -9.08
N ASN A 50 22.77 -13.75 -9.64
CA ASN A 50 22.85 -15.05 -10.29
C ASN A 50 23.77 -14.97 -11.52
N PRO A 51 24.77 -15.86 -11.68
CA PRO A 51 25.70 -15.84 -12.81
C PRO A 51 25.03 -16.07 -14.19
N ASN A 52 23.76 -16.49 -14.21
CA ASN A 52 22.94 -16.63 -15.40
C ASN A 52 22.15 -15.35 -15.74
N THR A 53 22.10 -14.35 -14.86
CA THR A 53 21.50 -13.04 -15.12
C THR A 53 22.51 -12.16 -15.84
N ARG A 54 22.51 -12.19 -17.18
CA ARG A 54 23.58 -11.57 -18.00
C ARG A 54 23.10 -10.45 -18.90
N THR A 55 21.80 -10.40 -19.17
CA THR A 55 21.21 -9.45 -20.10
C THR A 55 20.20 -8.55 -19.38
N THR A 56 19.87 -7.41 -20.00
CA THR A 56 18.79 -6.54 -19.52
C THR A 56 17.48 -7.30 -19.38
N LYS A 57 17.21 -8.24 -20.29
CA LYS A 57 16.03 -9.11 -20.21
C LYS A 57 16.05 -10.01 -18.96
N ASP A 58 17.21 -10.55 -18.59
CA ASP A 58 17.30 -11.38 -17.38
C ASP A 58 17.09 -10.52 -16.12
N SER A 59 17.65 -9.31 -16.10
CA SER A 59 17.39 -8.34 -15.02
C SER A 59 15.92 -7.93 -14.95
N ASP A 60 15.25 -7.76 -16.09
CA ASP A 60 13.81 -7.48 -16.17
C ASP A 60 12.98 -8.65 -15.62
N LEU A 61 13.40 -9.90 -15.84
CA LEU A 61 12.73 -11.08 -15.27
C LEU A 61 12.86 -11.13 -13.75
N CYS A 62 14.04 -10.81 -13.21
CA CYS A 62 14.22 -10.67 -11.76
C CYS A 62 13.29 -9.60 -11.19
N LEU A 63 13.21 -8.44 -11.85
CA LEU A 63 12.37 -7.34 -11.42
C LEU A 63 10.86 -7.66 -11.57
N LEU A 64 10.47 -8.39 -12.62
CA LEU A 64 9.11 -8.86 -12.81
C LEU A 64 8.64 -9.75 -11.66
N SER A 65 9.53 -10.58 -11.10
CA SER A 65 9.22 -11.39 -9.92
C SER A 65 8.87 -10.51 -8.71
N MET A 66 9.66 -9.46 -8.47
CA MET A 66 9.42 -8.48 -7.41
C MET A 66 8.07 -7.76 -7.58
N VAL A 67 7.76 -7.36 -8.82
CA VAL A 67 6.47 -6.72 -9.15
C VAL A 67 5.30 -7.66 -8.93
N ARG A 68 5.42 -8.95 -9.29
CA ARG A 68 4.36 -9.94 -9.05
C ARG A 68 4.09 -10.11 -7.56
N ALA A 69 5.13 -10.38 -6.76
CA ALA A 69 4.99 -10.52 -5.31
C ALA A 69 4.35 -9.28 -4.67
N SER A 70 4.72 -8.08 -5.14
CA SER A 70 4.15 -6.82 -4.63
C SER A 70 2.68 -6.64 -5.01
N ASN A 71 2.29 -6.99 -6.25
CA ASN A 71 0.89 -6.90 -6.68
C ASN A 71 0.01 -7.98 -6.02
N GLU A 72 0.54 -9.18 -5.81
CA GLU A 72 -0.12 -10.24 -5.04
C GLU A 72 -0.40 -9.75 -3.62
N ARG A 73 0.59 -9.14 -2.95
CA ARG A 73 0.40 -8.57 -1.61
C ARG A 73 -0.65 -7.45 -1.58
N VAL A 74 -0.71 -6.61 -2.62
CA VAL A 74 -1.75 -5.58 -2.76
C VAL A 74 -3.14 -6.22 -2.88
N GLU A 75 -3.27 -7.29 -3.67
CA GLU A 75 -4.55 -7.97 -3.86
C GLU A 75 -5.00 -8.66 -2.57
N GLU A 76 -4.10 -9.36 -1.86
CA GLU A 76 -4.38 -9.94 -0.55
C GLU A 76 -4.93 -8.90 0.43
N LYS A 77 -4.21 -7.79 0.59
CA LYS A 77 -4.62 -6.72 1.51
C LYS A 77 -5.92 -6.04 1.07
N TYR A 78 -6.14 -5.87 -0.24
CA TYR A 78 -7.42 -5.38 -0.75
C TYR A 78 -8.58 -6.31 -0.39
N GLN A 79 -8.41 -7.63 -0.51
CA GLN A 79 -9.45 -8.60 -0.14
C GLN A 79 -9.70 -8.59 1.37
N GLU A 80 -8.64 -8.50 2.19
CA GLU A 80 -8.77 -8.33 3.65
C GLU A 80 -9.63 -7.11 3.99
N LYS A 81 -9.32 -5.94 3.41
CA LYS A 81 -10.09 -4.71 3.65
C LYS A 81 -11.51 -4.75 3.08
N MET A 82 -11.72 -5.47 1.97
CA MET A 82 -13.05 -5.68 1.40
C MET A 82 -13.95 -6.48 2.35
N VAL A 83 -13.41 -7.56 2.94
CA VAL A 83 -14.15 -8.36 3.94
C VAL A 83 -14.55 -7.49 5.14
N THR A 84 -13.63 -6.67 5.66
CA THR A 84 -13.94 -5.73 6.75
C THR A 84 -15.03 -4.73 6.35
N ALA A 85 -14.91 -4.12 5.17
CA ALA A 85 -15.88 -3.15 4.67
C ALA A 85 -17.29 -3.77 4.51
N GLN A 86 -17.37 -4.99 3.99
CA GLN A 86 -18.63 -5.72 3.85
C GLN A 86 -19.25 -6.03 5.21
N HIS A 87 -18.45 -6.52 6.16
CA HIS A 87 -18.91 -6.80 7.51
C HIS A 87 -19.49 -5.56 8.20
N MET A 88 -18.83 -4.40 8.06
CA MET A 88 -19.33 -3.13 8.61
C MET A 88 -20.62 -2.65 7.93
N ALA A 89 -20.76 -2.87 6.62
CA ALA A 89 -21.97 -2.52 5.89
C ALA A 89 -23.16 -3.41 6.29
N GLU A 90 -22.93 -4.70 6.56
CA GLU A 90 -23.95 -5.65 7.03
C GLU A 90 -24.33 -5.45 8.49
N HIS A 91 -23.40 -4.95 9.30
CA HIS A 91 -23.57 -4.73 10.75
C HIS A 91 -23.30 -3.27 11.11
N PRO A 92 -24.16 -2.33 10.65
CA PRO A 92 -23.98 -0.92 10.93
C PRO A 92 -24.06 -0.66 12.45
N ASP A 93 -23.28 0.30 12.91
CA ASP A 93 -23.41 0.78 14.28
C ASP A 93 -24.67 1.65 14.42
N SER A 94 -25.07 1.97 15.65
CA SER A 94 -26.31 2.74 15.88
C SER A 94 -26.23 4.21 15.43
N PHE A 95 -25.07 4.68 14.95
CA PHE A 95 -24.78 6.09 14.72
C PHE A 95 -24.30 6.41 13.29
N ALA A 96 -23.93 5.41 12.49
CA ALA A 96 -23.36 5.53 11.15
C ALA A 96 -23.69 4.31 10.28
N THR A 97 -23.84 4.56 8.98
CA THR A 97 -23.98 3.51 7.96
C THR A 97 -22.73 3.46 7.09
N TYR A 98 -22.36 2.25 6.66
CA TYR A 98 -21.15 1.98 5.87
C TYR A 98 -21.46 1.39 4.49
N GLU A 99 -22.72 1.48 4.04
CA GLU A 99 -23.24 0.81 2.84
C GLU A 99 -22.44 1.12 1.56
N THR A 100 -21.89 2.34 1.45
CA THR A 100 -21.13 2.76 0.27
C THR A 100 -19.66 2.34 0.30
N VAL A 101 -19.12 2.00 1.47
CA VAL A 101 -17.68 1.73 1.65
C VAL A 101 -17.18 0.58 0.76
N PRO A 102 -17.85 -0.59 0.67
CA PRO A 102 -17.41 -1.66 -0.23
C PRO A 102 -17.37 -1.25 -1.71
N SER A 103 -18.37 -0.49 -2.18
CA SER A 103 -18.41 -0.02 -3.57
C SER A 103 -17.25 0.93 -3.85
N LEU A 104 -17.01 1.90 -2.96
CA LEU A 104 -15.93 2.87 -3.11
C LEU A 104 -14.55 2.20 -3.05
N LEU A 105 -14.37 1.15 -2.23
CA LEU A 105 -13.12 0.39 -2.17
C LEU A 105 -12.84 -0.30 -3.50
N LYS A 106 -13.86 -0.98 -4.03
CA LYS A 106 -13.80 -1.67 -5.31
C LYS A 106 -13.47 -0.71 -6.44
N ASP A 107 -14.15 0.43 -6.49
CA ASP A 107 -13.94 1.45 -7.52
C ASP A 107 -12.54 2.08 -7.39
N SER A 108 -12.11 2.40 -6.17
CA SER A 108 -10.75 2.89 -5.89
C SER A 108 -9.68 1.91 -6.37
N GLN A 109 -9.85 0.62 -6.11
CA GLN A 109 -8.91 -0.41 -6.55
C GLN A 109 -8.88 -0.55 -8.08
N ALA A 110 -10.04 -0.49 -8.74
CA ALA A 110 -10.13 -0.55 -10.19
C ALA A 110 -9.48 0.67 -10.87
N LEU A 111 -9.73 1.86 -10.35
CA LEU A 111 -9.14 3.11 -10.85
C LEU A 111 -7.63 3.15 -10.59
N TRP A 112 -7.17 2.67 -9.44
CA TRP A 112 -5.74 2.54 -9.15
C TRP A 112 -5.04 1.64 -10.19
N LYS A 113 -5.62 0.48 -10.54
CA LYS A 113 -5.05 -0.41 -11.59
C LYS A 113 -4.92 0.31 -12.94
N GLN A 114 -5.90 1.14 -13.31
CA GLN A 114 -5.85 1.93 -14.54
C GLN A 114 -4.79 3.04 -14.48
N TYR A 115 -4.72 3.76 -13.36
CA TYR A 115 -3.72 4.79 -13.12
C TYR A 115 -2.29 4.25 -13.22
N VAL A 116 -1.98 3.17 -12.50
CA VAL A 116 -0.65 2.55 -12.52
C VAL A 116 -0.26 2.08 -13.93
N LYS A 117 -1.23 1.54 -14.68
CA LYS A 117 -0.99 1.16 -16.07
C LYS A 117 -0.62 2.37 -16.91
N ALA A 118 -1.43 3.43 -16.89
CA ALA A 118 -1.20 4.63 -17.69
C ALA A 118 0.14 5.30 -17.34
N ASP A 119 0.44 5.43 -16.05
CA ASP A 119 1.66 6.08 -15.57
C ASP A 119 2.92 5.31 -15.96
N CYS A 120 2.95 4.00 -15.68
CA CYS A 120 4.14 3.19 -15.98
C CYS A 120 4.31 2.91 -17.49
N ASP A 121 3.23 2.90 -18.27
CA ASP A 121 3.33 2.87 -19.74
C ASP A 121 3.85 4.20 -20.29
N GLY A 122 3.53 5.33 -19.63
CA GLY A 122 4.13 6.64 -19.91
C GLY A 122 5.65 6.63 -19.72
N ILE A 123 6.13 6.12 -18.58
CA ILE A 123 7.57 5.97 -18.31
C ILE A 123 8.25 5.05 -19.33
N TYR A 124 7.59 3.97 -19.74
CA TYR A 124 8.08 3.10 -20.81
C TYR A 124 8.25 3.86 -22.14
N ALA A 125 7.25 4.65 -22.50
CA ALA A 125 7.23 5.42 -23.74
C ALA A 125 8.27 6.55 -23.74
N GLU A 126 8.45 7.25 -22.62
CA GLU A 126 9.50 8.27 -22.44
C GLU A 126 10.90 7.68 -22.62
N SER A 127 11.10 6.44 -22.18
CA SER A 127 12.40 5.74 -22.21
C SER A 127 12.67 5.01 -23.54
N ALA A 128 12.01 5.36 -24.64
CA ALA A 128 11.97 4.55 -25.87
C ALA A 128 13.35 4.20 -26.48
N ALA A 129 14.37 5.02 -26.24
CA ALA A 129 15.72 4.83 -26.80
C ALA A 129 16.57 3.78 -26.04
N GLY A 130 16.19 3.37 -24.82
CA GLY A 130 16.99 2.51 -23.95
C GLY A 130 16.43 1.09 -23.80
N THR A 131 17.32 0.09 -23.74
CA THR A 131 16.92 -1.30 -23.42
C THR A 131 16.37 -1.43 -22.00
N ALA A 132 16.73 -0.51 -21.09
CA ALA A 132 16.28 -0.46 -19.70
C ALA A 132 14.83 0.04 -19.51
N ARG A 133 14.13 0.47 -20.58
CA ARG A 133 12.76 1.02 -20.50
C ARG A 133 11.77 0.09 -19.82
N SER A 134 11.89 -1.21 -20.07
CA SER A 134 11.08 -2.25 -19.41
C SER A 134 11.35 -2.26 -17.90
N GLY A 135 12.63 -2.20 -17.51
CA GLY A 135 13.05 -2.08 -16.12
C GLY A 135 12.47 -0.87 -15.42
N TYR A 136 12.49 0.32 -16.05
CA TYR A 136 11.91 1.53 -15.47
C TYR A 136 10.39 1.40 -15.27
N ALA A 137 9.67 0.88 -16.27
CA ALA A 137 8.24 0.66 -16.17
C ALA A 137 7.87 -0.38 -15.08
N LEU A 138 8.66 -1.45 -14.96
CA LEU A 138 8.47 -2.45 -13.90
C LEU A 138 8.76 -1.85 -12.52
N PHE A 139 9.82 -1.05 -12.36
CA PHE A 139 10.15 -0.40 -11.09
C PHE A 139 9.09 0.64 -10.69
N CYS A 140 8.50 1.34 -11.67
CA CYS A 140 7.32 2.18 -11.45
C CYS A 140 6.16 1.38 -10.85
N ARG A 141 5.82 0.22 -11.43
CA ARG A 141 4.73 -0.64 -10.92
C ARG A 141 4.99 -1.11 -9.50
N TYR A 142 6.24 -1.47 -9.19
CA TYR A 142 6.66 -1.83 -7.84
C TYR A 142 6.42 -0.69 -6.84
N LYS A 143 6.86 0.53 -7.13
CA LYS A 143 6.64 1.68 -6.25
C LYS A 143 5.16 1.94 -5.99
N HIS A 144 4.34 1.88 -7.04
CA HIS A 144 2.90 2.03 -6.91
C HIS A 144 2.26 0.93 -6.06
N ALA A 145 2.76 -0.29 -6.13
CA ALA A 145 2.30 -1.37 -5.27
C ALA A 145 2.59 -1.06 -3.79
N LEU A 146 3.80 -0.58 -3.45
CA LEU A 146 4.12 -0.16 -2.08
C LEU A 146 3.24 0.99 -1.60
N HIS A 147 3.01 2.00 -2.43
CA HIS A 147 2.12 3.11 -2.10
C HIS A 147 0.69 2.62 -1.86
N ARG A 148 0.21 1.66 -2.66
CA ARG A 148 -1.12 1.09 -2.47
C ARG A 148 -1.24 0.27 -1.20
N LEU A 149 -0.19 -0.45 -0.80
CA LEU A 149 -0.18 -1.16 0.48
C LEU A 149 -0.39 -0.19 1.66
N ARG A 150 0.33 0.94 1.69
CA ARG A 150 0.15 1.98 2.70
C ARG A 150 -1.27 2.57 2.67
N ALA A 151 -1.76 2.92 1.48
CA ALA A 151 -3.09 3.48 1.34
C ALA A 151 -4.21 2.49 1.76
N LEU A 152 -4.00 1.18 1.54
CA LEU A 152 -4.93 0.16 2.02
C LEU A 152 -4.81 -0.07 3.53
N ASP A 153 -3.64 0.16 4.12
CA ASP A 153 -3.45 0.11 5.56
C ASP A 153 -4.20 1.22 6.29
N GLU A 154 -4.29 2.40 5.69
CA GLU A 154 -5.10 3.54 6.17
C GLU A 154 -6.60 3.34 5.94
N TRP A 155 -7.00 2.41 5.06
CA TRP A 155 -8.40 2.07 4.84
C TRP A 155 -8.89 1.16 5.97
N LEU A 156 -9.66 1.69 6.91
CA LEU A 156 -10.21 0.98 8.08
C LEU A 156 -9.12 0.51 9.05
#